data_AF-A0A853LNW9-F1
#
_entry.id   AF-A0A853LNW9-F1
#
_cell.length_a   1.000
_cell.length_b   1.000
_cell.length_c   1.000
_cell.angle_alpha   90.00
_cell.angle_beta   90.00
_cell.angle_gamma   90.00
#
_symmetry.space_group_name_H-M   'P 1'
#
loop_
_entity.id
_entity.type
_entity.pdbx_description
1 polymer ?
#
loop_
_entity_poly.entity_id
_entity_poly.type
_entity_poly.pdbx_seq_one_letter_code
_entity_poly.pdbx_strand_id
1 'polypeptide(L)'
;MGEVRVVGIRVEQPQNQPVLLLRETTGDRYLPIWIGQSEAAAIALEQQGVEPPRPLTHDLIRDVIAALGHSLKEVRIVDLQEGTFYADLIFDRNITVSARPSDSVAIALRVGVPI
;
A
#
# COMPACT_ATOMS: atom_id res chain seq x y z
N MET A 1 -13.70 -6.44 -8.75
CA MET A 1 -12.37 -5.94 -8.37
C MET A 1 -11.37 -6.54 -9.32
N GLY A 2 -10.42 -5.75 -9.81
CA GLY A 2 -9.28 -6.22 -10.59
C GLY A 2 -8.01 -6.03 -9.77
N GLU A 3 -7.07 -6.97 -9.87
CA GLU A 3 -5.77 -6.87 -9.23
C GLU A 3 -4.99 -5.70 -9.82
N VAL A 4 -4.32 -4.94 -8.96
CA VAL A 4 -3.51 -3.79 -9.35
C VAL A 4 -2.06 -3.97 -8.88
N ARG A 5 -1.16 -3.31 -9.58
CA ARG A 5 0.25 -3.22 -9.22
C ARG A 5 0.68 -1.78 -9.04
N VAL A 6 1.65 -1.58 -8.16
CA VAL A 6 2.27 -0.28 -7.93
C VAL A 6 3.18 0.04 -9.12
N VAL A 7 2.82 1.08 -9.88
CA VAL A 7 3.67 1.60 -10.96
C VAL A 7 4.78 2.48 -10.38
N GLY A 8 4.44 3.22 -9.32
CA GLY A 8 5.39 4.01 -8.55
C GLY A 8 4.76 5.25 -7.96
N ILE A 9 5.60 6.06 -7.32
CA ILE A 9 5.24 7.39 -6.84
C ILE A 9 5.56 8.42 -7.93
N ARG A 10 4.64 9.37 -8.13
CA ARG A 10 4.84 10.58 -8.94
C ARG A 10 4.68 11.81 -8.07
N VAL A 11 5.26 12.93 -8.48
CA VAL A 11 5.11 14.21 -7.78
C VAL A 11 4.39 15.17 -8.72
N GLU A 12 3.22 15.63 -8.30
CA GLU A 12 2.42 16.59 -9.07
C GLU A 12 2.90 18.02 -8.79
N GLN A 13 3.16 18.77 -9.86
CA GLN A 13 3.54 20.19 -9.82
C GLN A 13 2.28 21.05 -9.98
N PRO A 14 2.17 22.22 -9.32
CA PRO A 14 3.20 22.91 -8.54
C PRO A 14 3.20 22.61 -7.04
N GLN A 15 2.20 21.90 -6.50
CA GLN A 15 2.07 21.71 -5.05
C GLN A 15 3.05 20.67 -4.47
N ASN A 16 3.88 20.01 -5.31
CA ASN A 16 4.80 18.94 -4.92
C ASN A 16 4.11 17.81 -4.13
N GLN A 17 2.86 17.51 -4.47
CA GLN A 17 2.11 16.46 -3.79
C GLN A 17 2.43 15.08 -4.38
N PRO A 18 2.78 14.09 -3.54
CA PRO A 18 2.99 12.73 -4.01
C PRO A 18 1.68 12.05 -4.42
N VAL A 19 1.73 11.36 -5.55
CA VAL A 19 0.65 10.54 -6.09
C VAL A 19 1.15 9.11 -6.21
N LEU A 20 0.50 8.20 -5.48
CA LEU A 20 0.63 6.77 -5.67
C LEU A 20 -0.14 6.38 -6.93
N LEU A 21 0.58 5.83 -7.92
CA LEU A 21 0.00 5.39 -9.17
C LEU A 21 -0.12 3.86 -9.19
N LEU A 22 -1.36 3.38 -9.13
CA LEU A 22 -1.69 1.97 -9.29
C LEU A 22 -2.19 1.73 -10.72
N ARG A 23 -1.87 0.57 -11.29
CA ARG A 23 -2.38 0.15 -12.61
C ARG A 23 -2.93 -1.26 -12.51
N GLU A 24 -4.04 -1.52 -13.19
CA GLU A 24 -4.55 -2.89 -13.36
C GLU A 24 -3.49 -3.81 -13.95
N THR A 25 -3.42 -5.05 -13.43
CA THR A 25 -2.47 -6.06 -13.89
C THR A 25 -2.80 -6.51 -15.32
N THR A 26 -4.09 -6.66 -15.65
CA THR A 26 -4.58 -7.16 -16.95
C THR A 26 -5.18 -6.06 -17.82
N GLY A 27 -5.13 -4.79 -17.40
CA GLY A 27 -5.78 -3.66 -18.07
C GLY A 27 -4.91 -2.42 -18.21
N ASP A 28 -5.49 -1.38 -18.81
CA ASP A 28 -4.82 -0.10 -19.06
C ASP A 28 -5.32 1.02 -18.15
N ARG A 29 -6.18 0.71 -17.18
CA ARG A 29 -6.68 1.69 -16.22
C ARG A 29 -5.66 1.97 -15.13
N TYR A 30 -5.60 3.24 -14.76
CA TYR A 30 -4.79 3.74 -13.67
C TYR A 30 -5.69 4.27 -12.56
N LEU A 31 -5.27 4.05 -11.31
CA LEU A 31 -5.88 4.60 -10.12
C LEU A 31 -4.85 5.50 -9.41
N PRO A 32 -4.95 6.82 -9.56
CA PRO A 32 -4.12 7.76 -8.81
C PRO A 32 -4.69 7.97 -7.39
N ILE A 33 -3.82 7.93 -6.39
CA ILE A 33 -4.17 8.21 -4.99
C ILE A 33 -3.16 9.22 -4.44
N TRP A 34 -3.63 10.41 -4.04
CA TRP A 34 -2.79 11.39 -3.38
C TRP A 34 -2.46 10.93 -1.96
N ILE A 35 -1.18 10.96 -1.60
CA ILE A 35 -0.69 10.47 -0.31
C ILE A 35 0.28 11.48 0.31
N GLY A 36 0.54 11.36 1.60
CA GLY A 36 1.53 12.19 2.29
C GLY A 36 2.97 11.86 1.88
N GLN A 37 3.88 12.80 2.16
CA GLN A 37 5.32 12.65 1.86
C GLN A 37 5.93 11.46 2.59
N SER A 38 5.55 11.23 3.85
CA SER A 38 6.07 10.14 4.67
C SER A 38 5.64 8.78 4.11
N GLU A 39 4.38 8.64 3.71
CA GLU A 39 3.87 7.42 3.07
C GLU A 39 4.54 7.18 1.73
N ALA A 40 4.70 8.22 0.91
CA ALA A 40 5.39 8.15 -0.36
C ALA A 40 6.85 7.68 -0.21
N ALA A 41 7.58 8.21 0.76
CA ALA A 41 8.94 7.80 1.05
C ALA A 41 9.01 6.32 1.48
N ALA A 42 8.09 5.87 2.33
CA ALA A 42 8.05 4.48 2.80
C ALA A 42 7.78 3.46 1.68
N ILE A 43 6.94 3.83 0.70
CA ILE A 43 6.67 3.02 -0.50
C ILE A 43 7.88 3.06 -1.45
N ALA A 44 8.45 4.24 -1.70
CA ALA A 44 9.57 4.41 -2.62
C ALA A 44 10.82 3.64 -2.17
N LEU A 45 11.13 3.64 -0.87
CA LEU A 45 12.26 2.87 -0.32
C LEU A 45 12.10 1.36 -0.58
N GLU A 46 10.89 0.83 -0.37
CA GLU A 46 10.59 -0.58 -0.62
C GLU A 46 10.71 -0.92 -2.12
N GLN A 47 10.16 -0.08 -3.00
CA GLN A 47 10.27 -0.28 -4.45
C GLN A 47 11.71 -0.23 -4.96
N GLN A 48 12.60 0.49 -4.27
CA GLN A 48 14.03 0.55 -4.58
C GLN A 48 14.82 -0.63 -4.00
N GLY A 49 14.18 -1.49 -3.19
CA GLY A 49 14.85 -2.60 -2.51
C GLY A 49 15.90 -2.14 -1.48
N VAL A 50 15.73 -0.94 -0.92
CA VAL A 50 16.65 -0.39 0.07
C VAL A 50 16.36 -1.01 1.43
N GLU A 51 17.29 -1.80 1.94
CA GLU A 51 17.17 -2.39 3.28
C GLU A 51 17.71 -1.42 4.35
N PRO A 52 16.86 -0.92 5.27
CA PRO A 52 17.28 -0.01 6.32
C PRO A 52 18.06 -0.77 7.42
N PRO A 53 18.98 -0.10 8.15
CA PRO A 53 19.75 -0.75 9.22
C PRO A 53 18.89 -1.21 10.42
N ARG A 54 17.65 -0.69 10.53
CA ARG A 54 16.64 -1.10 11.50
C ARG A 54 15.27 -1.11 10.80
N PRO A 55 14.34 -2.00 11.19
CA PRO A 55 12.99 -2.03 10.64
C PRO A 55 12.29 -0.68 10.76
N LEU A 56 11.72 -0.18 9.65
CA LEU A 56 10.83 0.98 9.66
C LEU A 56 9.42 0.55 10.09
N THR A 57 8.48 1.50 10.14
CA THR A 57 7.14 1.26 10.66
C THR A 57 6.41 0.12 9.94
N HIS A 58 6.43 0.10 8.60
CA HIS A 58 5.75 -0.96 7.84
C HIS A 58 6.49 -2.31 7.90
N ASP A 59 7.81 -2.31 8.12
CA ASP A 59 8.58 -3.53 8.40
C ASP A 59 8.22 -4.10 9.78
N LEU A 60 8.15 -3.24 10.80
CA LEU A 60 7.68 -3.60 12.12
C LEU A 60 6.27 -4.20 12.07
N ILE A 61 5.37 -3.63 11.27
CA ILE A 61 4.00 -4.16 11.13
C ILE A 61 4.02 -5.56 10.49
N ARG A 62 4.78 -5.78 9.42
CA ARG A 62 4.96 -7.12 8.83
C ARG A 62 5.44 -8.11 9.90
N ASP A 63 6.45 -7.72 10.67
CA ASP A 63 7.06 -8.59 11.68
C ASP A 63 6.09 -8.86 12.85
N VAL A 64 5.28 -7.87 13.25
CA VAL A 64 4.22 -8.03 14.25
C VAL A 64 3.13 -8.99 13.76
N ILE A 65 2.68 -8.87 12.50
CA ILE A 65 1.69 -9.78 11.90
C ILE A 65 2.21 -11.23 11.98
N ALA A 66 3.48 -11.44 11.61
CA ALA A 66 4.11 -12.75 11.66
C ALA A 66 4.28 -13.26 13.10
N ALA A 67 4.73 -12.41 14.02
CA ALA A 67 4.93 -12.77 15.43
C ALA A 67 3.62 -13.15 16.15
N LEU A 68 2.50 -12.55 15.74
CA LEU A 68 1.16 -12.88 16.24
C LEU A 68 0.54 -14.11 15.54
N GLY A 69 1.26 -14.75 14.62
CA GLY A 69 0.82 -15.98 13.96
C GLY A 69 -0.24 -15.78 12.88
N HIS A 70 -0.34 -14.58 12.32
CA HIS A 70 -1.28 -14.23 11.26
C HIS A 70 -0.60 -14.12 9.90
N SER A 71 -1.39 -14.17 8.83
CA SER A 71 -0.92 -13.94 7.48
C SER A 71 -1.82 -12.95 6.77
N LEU A 72 -1.27 -11.82 6.33
CA LEU A 72 -1.95 -10.96 5.36
C LEU A 72 -2.07 -11.73 4.03
N LYS A 73 -3.24 -11.72 3.42
CA LYS A 73 -3.55 -12.45 2.18
C LYS A 73 -3.65 -11.55 0.97
N GLU A 74 -4.26 -10.39 1.16
CA GLU A 74 -4.42 -9.37 0.13
C GLU A 74 -4.74 -8.03 0.79
N VAL A 75 -4.59 -6.97 0.01
CA VAL A 75 -5.15 -5.66 0.29
C VAL A 75 -6.27 -5.39 -0.69
N ARG A 76 -7.32 -4.71 -0.25
CA ARG A 76 -8.40 -4.27 -1.14
C ARG A 76 -8.62 -2.78 -0.98
N ILE A 77 -8.69 -2.05 -2.08
CA ILE A 77 -9.19 -0.67 -2.08
C ILE A 77 -10.70 -0.76 -2.31
N VAL A 78 -11.48 -0.47 -1.27
CA VAL A 78 -12.88 -0.90 -1.17
C VAL A 78 -13.88 0.21 -1.43
N ASP A 79 -13.51 1.48 -1.21
CA ASP A 79 -14.46 2.60 -1.35
C ASP A 79 -13.77 3.93 -1.64
N LEU A 80 -14.56 4.90 -2.12
CA LEU A 80 -14.21 6.30 -2.29
C LEU A 80 -15.39 7.16 -1.80
N GLN A 81 -15.20 7.80 -0.65
CA GLN A 81 -16.22 8.68 -0.06
C GLN A 81 -15.66 10.09 0.06
N GLU A 82 -16.33 11.07 -0.53
CA GLU A 82 -15.95 12.49 -0.45
C GLU A 82 -14.48 12.74 -0.81
N GLY A 83 -13.95 12.02 -1.81
CA GLY A 83 -12.56 12.13 -2.25
C GLY A 83 -11.54 11.36 -1.40
N THR A 84 -11.99 10.64 -0.37
CA THR A 84 -11.15 9.81 0.49
C THR A 84 -11.30 8.33 0.12
N PHE A 85 -10.18 7.71 -0.26
CA PHE A 85 -10.15 6.28 -0.52
C PHE A 85 -10.03 5.47 0.77
N TYR A 86 -10.72 4.34 0.82
CA TYR A 86 -10.68 3.37 1.92
C TYR A 86 -10.08 2.06 1.43
N ALA A 87 -9.31 1.41 2.29
CA ALA A 87 -8.75 0.10 2.02
C ALA A 87 -8.92 -0.84 3.21
N ASP A 88 -8.85 -2.12 2.93
CA ASP A 88 -8.90 -3.19 3.91
C ASP A 88 -7.67 -4.08 3.77
N LEU A 89 -7.04 -4.40 4.90
CA LEU A 89 -6.08 -5.48 5.04
C LEU A 89 -6.86 -6.78 5.29
N ILE A 90 -6.77 -7.74 4.38
CA ILE A 90 -7.47 -9.03 4.49
C ILE A 90 -6.50 -10.08 4.98
N PHE A 91 -6.70 -10.58 6.19
CA PHE A 91 -5.87 -11.59 6.83
C PHE A 91 -6.47 -12.99 6.68
N ASP A 92 -5.72 -13.99 7.14
CA ASP A 92 -6.24 -15.33 7.35
C ASP A 92 -7.47 -15.34 8.26
N ARG A 93 -8.28 -16.41 8.15
CA ARG A 93 -9.52 -16.58 8.93
C ARG A 93 -10.54 -15.45 8.71
N ASN A 94 -10.49 -14.78 7.55
CA ASN A 94 -11.36 -13.67 7.17
C ASN A 94 -11.34 -12.50 8.17
N ILE A 95 -10.22 -12.29 8.86
CA ILE A 95 -10.03 -11.10 9.70
C ILE A 95 -9.76 -9.92 8.77
N THR A 96 -10.52 -8.84 8.95
CA THR A 96 -10.39 -7.62 8.15
C THR A 96 -10.05 -6.45 9.05
N VAL A 97 -9.08 -5.64 8.64
CA VAL A 97 -8.73 -4.39 9.31
C VAL A 97 -8.81 -3.24 8.31
N SER A 98 -9.66 -2.26 8.61
CA SER A 98 -9.77 -1.04 7.79
C SER A 98 -8.53 -0.16 7.96
N ALA A 99 -8.06 0.40 6.85
CA ALA A 99 -6.85 1.19 6.77
C ALA A 99 -6.88 2.20 5.61
N ARG A 100 -5.92 3.12 5.60
CA ARG A 100 -5.68 4.01 4.45
C ARG A 100 -5.00 3.20 3.34
N PRO A 101 -5.32 3.43 2.05
CA PRO A 101 -4.67 2.74 0.93
C PRO A 101 -3.15 2.86 0.95
N SER A 102 -2.61 4.01 1.36
CA SER A 102 -1.17 4.24 1.44
C SER A 102 -0.46 3.27 2.39
N ASP A 103 -1.03 3.02 3.56
CA ASP A 103 -0.48 2.10 4.55
C ASP A 103 -0.63 0.66 4.09
N SER A 104 -1.82 0.31 3.58
CA SER A 104 -2.10 -1.04 3.09
C SER A 104 -1.15 -1.43 1.96
N VAL A 105 -0.94 -0.54 0.98
CA VAL A 105 0.01 -0.77 -0.12
C VAL A 105 1.44 -0.90 0.40
N ALA A 106 1.88 -0.05 1.33
CA ALA A 106 3.22 -0.12 1.90
C ALA A 106 3.48 -1.45 2.65
N ILE A 107 2.48 -2.00 3.33
CA ILE A 107 2.55 -3.32 3.99
C ILE A 107 2.51 -4.44 2.94
N ALA A 108 1.61 -4.34 1.95
CA ALA A 108 1.45 -5.36 0.91
C ALA A 108 2.74 -5.60 0.12
N LEU A 109 3.48 -4.54 -0.22
CA LEU A 109 4.78 -4.63 -0.88
C LEU A 109 5.80 -5.41 -0.05
N ARG A 110 5.87 -5.15 1.28
CA ARG A 110 6.80 -5.82 2.20
C ARG A 110 6.45 -7.27 2.50
N VAL A 111 5.17 -7.59 2.50
CA VAL A 111 4.68 -8.97 2.72
C VAL A 111 4.72 -9.77 1.42
N GLY A 112 4.61 -9.10 0.26
CA GLY A 112 4.54 -9.74 -1.05
C GLY A 112 3.16 -10.32 -1.36
N VAL A 113 2.09 -9.57 -1.05
CA VAL A 113 0.69 -9.97 -1.29
C VAL A 113 0.02 -9.11 -2.36
N PRO A 114 -1.01 -9.62 -3.05
CA PRO A 114 -1.76 -8.86 -4.05
C PRO A 114 -2.51 -7.66 -3.44
N ILE A 115 -2.75 -6.66 -4.31
CA ILE A 115 -3.48 -5.41 -4.04
C ILE A 115 -4.64 -5.30 -5.04
#